data_AF-A0A4Y2A480-F1
#
_entry.id   AF-A0A4Y2A480-F1
#
_cell.length_a   1.000
_cell.length_b   1.000
_cell.length_c   1.000
_cell.angle_alpha   90.00
_cell.angle_beta   90.00
_cell.angle_gamma   90.00
#
_symmetry.space_group_name_H-M   'P 1'
#
loop_
_entity.id
_entity.type
_entity.pdbx_description
1 polymer ?
#
loop_
_entity_poly.entity_id
_entity_poly.type
_entity_poly.pdbx_seq_one_letter_code
_entity_poly.pdbx_strand_id
1 'polypeptide(L)'
;MLLLRKSGAISFDDILTVNGLRCITFQQACQEYGLLRGDQQWHDALNEAAQFQSPRQLRMLFAMICGFGEVEDVPDLWVQHQVSLCEDFVHRYSEQTGPHYALADIEELLTSYNLSLQKLHLPTVDLPASV
;
A
#
# COMPACT_ATOMS: atom_id res chain seq x y z
N MET A 1 -13.21 13.05 -10.90
CA MET A 1 -13.71 14.27 -11.58
C MET A 1 -13.00 14.49 -12.93
N LEU A 2 -13.31 13.72 -13.98
CA LEU A 2 -12.71 13.92 -15.32
C LEU A 2 -13.33 15.09 -16.09
N LEU A 3 -14.66 15.23 -16.00
CA LEU A 3 -15.43 16.28 -16.69
C LEU A 3 -14.98 17.70 -16.32
N LEU A 4 -14.44 17.90 -15.12
CA LEU A 4 -13.93 19.20 -14.68
C LEU A 4 -12.53 19.51 -15.22
N ARG A 5 -11.77 18.51 -15.67
CA ARG A 5 -10.43 18.68 -16.22
C ARG A 5 -10.42 18.79 -17.74
N LYS A 6 -11.40 18.22 -18.43
CA LYS A 6 -11.53 18.33 -19.88
C LYS A 6 -12.62 19.30 -20.29
N SER A 7 -12.24 20.54 -20.59
CA SER A 7 -13.15 21.56 -21.11
C SER A 7 -13.64 21.18 -22.51
N GLY A 8 -14.95 21.31 -22.74
CA GLY A 8 -15.56 21.10 -24.06
C GLY A 8 -15.63 19.64 -24.51
N ALA A 9 -15.51 18.67 -23.60
CA ALA A 9 -15.78 17.27 -23.93
C ALA A 9 -17.25 17.12 -24.35
N ILE A 10 -17.48 16.61 -25.57
CA ILE A 10 -18.82 16.37 -26.12
C ILE A 10 -19.14 14.88 -26.25
N SER A 11 -18.15 14.02 -26.02
CA SER A 11 -18.27 12.56 -26.09
C SER A 11 -17.43 11.86 -25.01
N PHE A 12 -17.75 10.59 -24.76
CA PHE A 12 -16.93 9.74 -23.88
C PHE A 12 -15.51 9.54 -24.43
N ASP A 13 -15.36 9.52 -25.75
CA ASP A 13 -14.07 9.38 -26.41
C ASP A 13 -13.17 10.58 -26.16
N ASP A 14 -13.77 11.78 -26.12
CA ASP A 14 -13.06 12.98 -25.69
C ASP A 14 -12.55 12.80 -24.27
N ILE A 15 -13.40 12.35 -23.33
CA ILE A 15 -13.01 12.19 -21.92
C ILE A 15 -11.83 11.21 -21.75
N LEU A 16 -11.78 10.15 -22.56
CA LEU A 16 -10.70 9.15 -22.53
C LEU A 16 -9.40 9.60 -23.22
N THR A 17 -9.43 10.69 -23.99
CA THR A 17 -8.26 11.16 -24.73
C THR A 17 -7.45 12.15 -23.89
N VAL A 18 -6.27 11.74 -23.43
CA VAL A 18 -5.35 12.58 -22.65
C VAL A 18 -4.08 12.83 -23.48
N ASN A 19 -3.68 14.09 -23.65
CA ASN A 19 -2.52 14.48 -24.49
C ASN A 19 -2.53 13.91 -25.92
N GLY A 20 -3.72 13.72 -26.50
CA GLY A 20 -3.89 13.16 -27.85
C GLY A 20 -3.82 11.62 -27.92
N LEU A 21 -3.61 10.94 -26.80
CA LEU A 21 -3.65 9.48 -26.70
C LEU A 21 -4.95 9.03 -26.02
N ARG A 22 -5.59 8.03 -26.62
CA ARG A 22 -6.84 7.46 -26.11
C ARG A 22 -6.55 6.39 -25.07
N CYS A 23 -6.97 6.63 -23.84
CA CYS A 23 -6.94 5.66 -22.75
C CYS A 23 -7.98 4.57 -22.96
N ILE A 24 -7.71 3.38 -22.43
CA ILE A 24 -8.61 2.22 -22.52
C ILE A 24 -9.76 2.37 -21.51
N THR A 25 -9.48 2.94 -20.35
CA THR A 25 -10.44 3.09 -19.24
C THR A 25 -10.45 4.51 -18.69
N PHE A 26 -11.55 4.91 -18.07
CA PHE A 26 -11.65 6.20 -17.39
C PHE A 26 -10.69 6.30 -16.20
N GLN A 27 -10.37 5.17 -15.56
CA GLN A 27 -9.36 5.11 -14.50
C GLN A 27 -7.97 5.49 -15.04
N GLN A 28 -7.58 4.93 -16.18
CA GLN A 28 -6.33 5.28 -16.84
C GLN A 28 -6.31 6.76 -17.23
N ALA A 29 -7.41 7.29 -17.78
CA ALA A 29 -7.50 8.72 -18.07
C ALA A 29 -7.36 9.58 -16.79
N CYS A 30 -7.98 9.16 -15.68
CA CYS A 30 -7.81 9.83 -14.38
C CYS A 30 -6.35 9.79 -13.90
N GLN A 31 -5.65 8.67 -14.07
CA GLN A 31 -4.23 8.55 -13.72
C GLN A 31 -3.37 9.48 -14.57
N GLU A 32 -3.59 9.53 -15.88
CA GLU A 32 -2.89 10.44 -16.81
C GLU A 32 -3.16 11.93 -16.50
N TYR A 33 -4.36 12.27 -16.02
CA TYR A 33 -4.69 13.60 -15.51
C TYR A 33 -4.14 13.88 -14.10
N GLY A 34 -3.46 12.93 -13.47
CA GLY A 34 -2.96 13.03 -12.09
C GLY A 34 -4.08 13.11 -11.04
N LEU A 35 -5.29 12.66 -11.39
CA LEU A 35 -6.48 12.65 -10.52
C LEU A 35 -6.58 11.40 -9.67
N LEU A 36 -6.01 10.29 -10.16
CA LEU A 36 -5.78 9.08 -9.39
C LEU A 36 -4.28 8.90 -9.32
N ARG A 37 -3.70 9.20 -8.17
CA ARG A 37 -2.40 8.64 -7.84
C ARG A 37 -2.73 7.27 -7.26
N GLY A 38 -2.34 6.19 -7.95
CA GLY A 38 -2.44 4.85 -7.38
C GLY A 38 -1.57 4.74 -6.12
N ASP A 39 -1.21 3.52 -5.72
CA ASP A 39 -0.49 3.32 -4.46
C ASP A 39 0.95 3.85 -4.44
N GLN A 40 1.44 4.47 -5.53
CA GLN A 40 2.80 5.00 -5.65
C GLN A 40 3.19 5.92 -4.49
N GLN A 41 2.31 6.81 -4.02
CA GLN A 41 2.64 7.67 -2.88
C GLN A 41 2.96 6.90 -1.60
N TRP A 42 2.36 5.72 -1.43
CA TRP A 42 2.55 4.87 -0.27
C TRP A 42 3.85 4.11 -0.40
N HIS A 43 4.21 3.66 -1.61
CA HIS A 43 5.54 3.12 -1.87
C HIS A 43 6.64 4.16 -1.65
N ASP A 44 6.46 5.39 -2.16
CA ASP A 44 7.43 6.48 -1.98
C ASP A 44 7.61 6.79 -0.49
N ALA A 45 6.52 6.92 0.27
CA ALA A 45 6.56 7.18 1.70
C ALA A 45 7.27 6.07 2.49
N LEU A 46 7.00 4.80 2.19
CA LEU A 46 7.67 3.67 2.85
C LEU A 46 9.15 3.60 2.48
N ASN A 47 9.51 3.82 1.21
CA ASN A 47 10.90 3.84 0.74
C ASN A 47 11.71 4.97 1.40
N GLU A 48 11.14 6.17 1.49
CA GLU A 48 11.78 7.31 2.17
C GLU A 48 11.96 7.04 3.66
N ALA A 49 10.91 6.52 4.32
CA ALA A 49 10.99 6.19 5.74
C ALA A 49 12.03 5.09 6.01
N ALA A 50 12.16 4.09 5.13
CA ALA A 50 13.10 2.98 5.30
C ALA A 50 14.57 3.42 5.36
N GLN A 51 14.90 4.61 4.85
CA GLN A 51 16.26 5.16 4.93
C GLN A 51 16.62 5.68 6.33
N PHE A 52 15.63 6.02 7.17
CA PHE A 52 15.86 6.77 8.41
C PHE A 52 15.13 6.23 9.64
N GLN A 53 14.16 5.33 9.47
CA GLN A 53 13.31 4.83 10.55
C GLN A 53 13.65 3.39 10.91
N SER A 54 13.39 3.02 12.17
CA SER A 54 13.51 1.62 12.59
C SER A 54 12.41 0.73 11.97
N PRO A 55 12.64 -0.59 11.80
CA PRO A 55 11.62 -1.50 11.26
C PRO A 55 10.28 -1.44 11.98
N ARG A 56 10.27 -1.28 13.31
CA ARG A 56 9.04 -1.08 14.09
C ARG A 56 8.29 0.19 13.68
N GLN A 57 8.99 1.32 13.48
CA GLN A 57 8.36 2.55 13.01
C GLN A 57 7.85 2.43 11.58
N LEU A 58 8.53 1.65 10.73
CA LEU A 58 8.01 1.32 9.39
C LEU A 58 6.72 0.50 9.46
N ARG A 59 6.64 -0.49 10.36
CA ARG A 59 5.40 -1.26 10.59
C ARG A 59 4.25 -0.38 11.09
N MET A 60 4.54 0.60 11.96
CA MET A 60 3.55 1.61 12.37
C MET A 60 3.07 2.48 11.21
N LEU A 61 3.98 2.94 10.35
CA LEU A 61 3.63 3.71 9.16
C LEU A 61 2.79 2.87 8.18
N PHE A 62 3.18 1.62 7.94
CA PHE A 62 2.43 0.68 7.12
C PHE A 62 1.00 0.50 7.63
N ALA A 63 0.81 0.27 8.93
CA ALA A 63 -0.51 0.13 9.54
C ALA A 63 -1.34 1.42 9.40
N MET A 64 -0.73 2.60 9.57
CA MET A 64 -1.39 3.89 9.36
C MET A 64 -1.83 4.09 7.90
N ILE A 65 -0.97 3.75 6.94
CA ILE A 65 -1.29 3.78 5.52
C ILE A 65 -2.47 2.84 5.21
N CYS A 66 -2.47 1.62 5.74
CA CYS A 66 -3.60 0.70 5.58
C CYS A 66 -4.90 1.24 6.19
N GLY A 67 -4.81 1.95 7.32
CA GLY A 67 -5.96 2.54 8.02
C GLY A 67 -6.58 3.74 7.32
N PHE A 68 -5.76 4.59 6.68
CA PHE A 68 -6.21 5.92 6.21
C PHE A 68 -5.85 6.24 4.75
N GLY A 69 -4.98 5.46 4.12
CA GLY A 69 -4.41 5.77 2.80
C GLY A 69 -5.27 5.31 1.62
N GLU A 70 -6.40 4.64 1.86
CA GLU A 70 -7.25 4.08 0.78
C GLU A 70 -6.43 3.26 -0.24
N VAL A 71 -5.51 2.44 0.26
CA VAL A 71 -4.60 1.62 -0.57
C VAL A 71 -5.41 0.67 -1.46
N GLU A 72 -5.10 0.64 -2.76
CA GLU A 72 -5.78 -0.23 -3.73
C GLU A 72 -5.33 -1.70 -3.60
N ASP A 73 -4.03 -1.96 -3.41
CA ASP A 73 -3.43 -3.29 -3.31
C ASP A 73 -2.46 -3.40 -2.10
N VAL A 74 -3.02 -3.65 -0.91
CA VAL A 74 -2.23 -3.86 0.31
C VAL A 74 -1.31 -5.10 0.22
N PRO A 75 -1.71 -6.23 -0.38
CA PRO A 75 -0.80 -7.35 -0.63
C PRO A 75 0.45 -6.98 -1.42
N ASP A 76 0.34 -6.21 -2.51
CA ASP A 76 1.52 -5.74 -3.26
C ASP A 76 2.39 -4.81 -2.40
N LEU A 77 1.77 -3.85 -1.71
CA LEU A 77 2.47 -2.94 -0.80
C LEU A 77 3.27 -3.72 0.27
N TRP A 78 2.69 -4.77 0.84
CA TRP A 78 3.38 -5.65 1.78
C TRP A 78 4.56 -6.36 1.13
N VAL A 79 4.35 -7.02 -0.02
CA VAL A 79 5.40 -7.81 -0.69
C VAL A 79 6.60 -6.94 -1.07
N GLN A 80 6.36 -5.74 -1.59
CA GLN A 80 7.42 -4.81 -2.02
C GLN A 80 8.26 -4.27 -0.86
N HIS A 81 7.67 -4.13 0.34
CA HIS A 81 8.32 -3.51 1.50
C HIS A 81 8.64 -4.50 2.62
N GLN A 82 8.31 -5.78 2.45
CA GLN A 82 8.43 -6.82 3.47
C GLN A 82 9.84 -6.87 4.09
N VAL A 83 10.89 -6.80 3.26
CA VAL A 83 12.29 -6.91 3.71
C VAL A 83 12.63 -5.86 4.76
N SER A 84 12.25 -4.60 4.53
CA SER A 84 12.48 -3.51 5.48
C SER A 84 11.56 -3.59 6.69
N LEU A 85 10.32 -4.06 6.50
CA LEU A 85 9.35 -4.21 7.58
C LEU A 85 9.70 -5.33 8.57
N CYS A 86 10.43 -6.35 8.13
CA CYS A 86 10.78 -7.52 8.94
C CYS A 86 12.27 -7.62 9.29
N GLU A 87 13.10 -6.66 8.92
CA GLU A 87 14.56 -6.69 9.08
C GLU A 87 15.00 -7.06 10.51
N ASP A 88 14.42 -6.42 11.54
CA ASP A 88 14.72 -6.68 12.94
C ASP A 88 14.38 -8.12 13.38
N PHE A 89 13.29 -8.67 12.86
CA PHE A 89 12.87 -10.03 13.13
C PHE A 89 13.65 -11.07 12.33
N VAL A 90 14.03 -10.78 11.09
CA VAL A 90 14.90 -11.64 10.29
C VAL A 90 16.27 -11.75 10.95
N HIS A 91 16.83 -10.64 11.45
CA HIS A 91 18.08 -10.64 12.20
C HIS A 91 18.00 -11.44 13.52
N ARG A 92 16.84 -11.42 14.19
CA ARG A 92 16.66 -12.12 15.47
C ARG A 92 16.34 -13.61 15.30
N TYR A 93 15.61 -13.95 14.25
CA TYR A 93 15.08 -15.29 14.02
C TYR A 93 15.65 -15.86 12.71
N SER A 94 14.87 -15.83 11.61
CA SER A 94 15.35 -16.23 10.29
C SER A 94 14.55 -15.55 9.18
N GLU A 95 15.00 -15.66 7.93
CA GLU A 95 14.26 -15.17 6.75
C GLU A 95 12.89 -15.84 6.60
N GLN A 96 12.73 -17.09 7.05
CA GLN A 96 11.48 -17.82 6.95
C GLN A 96 10.44 -17.41 8.01
N THR A 97 10.89 -17.04 9.22
CA THR A 97 9.99 -16.72 10.34
C THR A 97 9.87 -15.21 10.60
N GLY A 98 10.85 -14.41 10.19
CA GLY A 98 10.85 -12.96 10.35
C GLY A 98 9.59 -12.28 9.80
N PRO A 99 9.15 -12.58 8.56
CA PRO A 99 7.90 -12.03 8.01
C PRO A 99 6.67 -12.39 8.84
N HIS A 100 6.60 -13.57 9.45
CA HIS A 100 5.50 -13.98 10.31
C HIS A 100 5.43 -13.15 11.60
N TYR A 101 6.58 -12.86 12.22
CA TYR A 101 6.63 -11.97 13.38
C TYR A 101 6.28 -10.52 13.03
N ALA A 102 6.72 -10.04 11.86
CA ALA A 102 6.35 -8.71 11.36
C ALA A 102 4.84 -8.58 11.13
N LEU A 103 4.22 -9.58 10.52
CA LEU A 103 2.76 -9.63 10.33
C LEU A 103 2.02 -9.68 11.67
N ALA A 104 2.49 -10.45 12.65
CA ALA A 104 1.89 -10.48 13.99
C ALA A 104 1.97 -9.11 14.71
N ASP A 105 3.10 -8.40 14.62
CA ASP A 105 3.25 -7.04 15.15
C ASP A 105 2.33 -6.05 14.42
N ILE A 106 2.18 -6.20 13.10
CA ILE A 106 1.25 -5.39 12.29
C ILE A 106 -0.22 -5.65 12.68
N GLU A 107 -0.63 -6.89 12.92
CA GLU A 107 -2.00 -7.23 13.36
C GLU A 107 -2.37 -6.48 14.66
N GLU A 108 -1.44 -6.41 15.62
CA GLU A 108 -1.64 -5.66 16.86
C GLU A 108 -1.84 -4.16 16.57
N LEU A 109 -1.02 -3.58 15.68
CA LEU A 109 -1.12 -2.18 15.27
C LEU A 109 -2.43 -1.88 14.53
N LEU A 110 -2.86 -2.76 13.62
CA LEU A 110 -4.10 -2.63 12.84
C LEU A 110 -5.36 -2.65 13.70
N THR A 111 -5.31 -3.29 14.87
CA THR A 111 -6.44 -3.35 15.81
C THR A 111 -6.89 -1.95 16.22
N SER A 112 -5.95 -0.98 16.34
CA SER A 112 -6.26 0.42 16.64
C SER A 112 -7.11 1.12 15.57
N TYR A 113 -7.12 0.59 14.35
CA TYR A 113 -7.87 1.09 13.20
C TYR A 113 -9.10 0.24 12.86
N ASN A 114 -9.47 -0.73 13.72
CA ASN A 114 -10.51 -1.73 13.45
C ASN A 114 -10.26 -2.58 12.19
N LEU A 115 -9.00 -2.72 11.79
CA LEU A 115 -8.54 -3.55 10.69
C LEU A 115 -7.96 -4.87 11.21
N SER A 116 -7.75 -5.81 10.29
CA SER A 116 -7.01 -7.05 10.51
C SER A 116 -6.33 -7.48 9.22
N LEU A 117 -5.29 -8.29 9.29
CA LEU A 117 -4.59 -8.88 8.16
C LEU A 117 -5.58 -9.57 7.21
N GLN A 118 -6.57 -10.27 7.75
CA GLN A 118 -7.61 -10.93 6.95
C GLN A 118 -8.43 -9.92 6.13
N LYS A 119 -8.82 -8.78 6.70
CA LYS A 119 -9.54 -7.72 5.98
C LYS A 119 -8.70 -7.08 4.88
N LEU A 120 -7.38 -7.11 5.02
CA LEU A 120 -6.42 -6.56 4.07
C LEU A 120 -5.87 -7.62 3.09
N HIS A 121 -6.43 -8.84 3.09
CA HIS A 121 -5.99 -9.95 2.25
C HIS A 121 -4.53 -10.37 2.45
N LEU A 122 -3.98 -10.10 3.64
CA LEU A 122 -2.63 -10.51 4.03
C LEU A 122 -2.64 -11.91 4.69
N PRO A 123 -1.49 -12.63 4.66
CA PRO A 123 -1.38 -13.92 5.32
C PRO A 123 -1.65 -13.81 6.82
N THR A 124 -2.60 -14.58 7.33
CA THR A 124 -2.83 -14.72 8.77
C THR A 124 -1.74 -15.57 9.39
N VAL A 125 -1.28 -15.21 10.57
CA VAL A 125 -0.18 -15.89 11.23
C VAL A 125 -0.68 -16.68 12.44
N ASP A 126 -0.54 -18.00 12.38
CA ASP A 126 -0.64 -18.86 13.56
C ASP A 126 0.79 -19.07 14.11
N LEU A 127 1.29 -18.11 14.89
CA LEU A 127 2.56 -18.30 15.58
C LEU A 127 2.36 -19.32 16.71
N PRO A 128 3.20 -20.37 16.82
CA PRO A 128 3.25 -21.13 18.05
C PRO A 128 3.64 -20.17 19.17
N ALA A 129 2.90 -20.20 20.28
CA ALA A 129 3.17 -19.34 21.44
C ALA A 129 4.67 -19.40 21.76
N SER A 130 5.31 -18.24 21.82
CA SER A 130 6.72 -18.11 22.14
C SER A 130 7.03 -18.89 23.41
N VAL A 131 7.90 -19.90 23.29
CA VAL A 131 8.50 -20.62 24.43
C VAL A 131 9.54 -19.74 25.11
#